data_AF-M7P043-F1
#
_entry.id   AF-M7P043-F1
#
_cell.length_a   1.000
_cell.length_b   1.000
_cell.length_c   1.000
_cell.angle_alpha   90.00
_cell.angle_beta   90.00
_cell.angle_gamma   90.00
#
_symmetry.space_group_name_H-M   'P 1'
#
loop_
_entity.id
_entity.type
_entity.pdbx_description
1 polymer ?
#
loop_
_entity_poly.entity_id
_entity_poly.type
_entity_poly.pdbx_seq_one_letter_code
_entity_poly.pdbx_strand_id
1 'polypeptide(L)'
;MQGGKILRVSRDGSITTLVEGLPSLGDHHTNGPVIREGYVYFGQGTATNAAVVGPDNADYGWLRRKPDFHDTPCEDIVLMGQNFTSPNPLLSSAAEPVRTGAFVPFGQATSKGQVIKGALPCNGSIMRLPLQGGELELVAWGLRNPYGLALSPDGELYVTENSYDVRGSRPVWGVGDVLWKIQEGSWYGWPDFGGGVPLSKREVPGGEDPRPLLERHPQKPPRPVVNLGVHSSSNGLAFSSSAAFGFAGDAFIAQFGDMAPAIGKVWHPVGYKVVRVNTQTGTVEDFVANKGKRGGPASWQKSGGLERPISVSFSPDGSSMYIVDFGIMHMDGKNPKPLQGSGVIWEVRKTTTP
;
A
#
# COMPACT_ATOMS: atom_id res chain seq x y z
N MET A 1 14.12 0.84 -15.80
CA MET A 1 13.82 1.53 -14.52
C MET A 1 15.01 1.36 -13.57
N GLN A 2 15.41 2.42 -12.88
CA GLN A 2 16.64 2.53 -12.06
C GLN A 2 16.35 2.49 -10.53
N GLY A 3 15.19 1.97 -10.12
CA GLY A 3 14.75 1.99 -8.71
C GLY A 3 14.13 3.32 -8.30
N GLY A 4 13.68 3.41 -7.05
CA GLY A 4 13.11 4.62 -6.45
C GLY A 4 14.19 5.61 -5.98
N LYS A 5 13.82 6.88 -5.87
CA LYS A 5 14.67 7.96 -5.38
C LYS A 5 13.88 8.90 -4.47
N ILE A 6 14.55 9.50 -3.48
CA ILE A 6 14.04 10.68 -2.78
C ILE A 6 14.86 11.87 -3.25
N LEU A 7 14.16 12.88 -3.77
CA LEU A 7 14.75 14.10 -4.32
C LEU A 7 14.34 15.30 -3.46
N ARG A 8 15.28 16.19 -3.21
CA ARG A 8 15.01 17.54 -2.69
C ARG A 8 15.02 18.51 -3.86
N VAL A 9 13.92 19.23 -4.05
CA VAL A 9 13.79 20.26 -5.09
C VAL A 9 13.65 21.61 -4.42
N SER A 10 14.57 22.53 -4.67
CA SER A 10 14.49 23.90 -4.17
C SER A 10 13.54 24.76 -5.00
N ARG A 11 13.18 25.94 -4.48
CA ARG A 11 12.22 26.86 -5.14
C ARG A 11 12.69 27.38 -6.50
N ASP A 12 14.01 27.44 -6.72
CA ASP A 12 14.63 27.79 -8.00
C ASP A 12 14.72 26.60 -8.98
N GLY A 13 14.24 25.42 -8.58
CA GLY A 13 14.23 24.22 -9.40
C GLY A 13 15.49 23.36 -9.31
N SER A 14 16.48 23.72 -8.48
CA SER A 14 17.65 22.86 -8.29
C SER A 14 17.26 21.52 -7.64
N ILE A 15 17.81 20.41 -8.14
CA ILE A 15 17.49 19.05 -7.69
C ILE A 15 18.70 18.44 -7.00
N THR A 16 18.53 18.01 -5.75
CA THR A 16 19.51 17.20 -5.00
C THR A 16 18.94 15.81 -4.79
N THR A 17 19.67 14.76 -5.15
CA THR A 17 19.29 13.38 -4.80
C THR A 17 19.71 13.10 -3.37
N LEU A 18 18.75 12.76 -2.49
CA LEU A 18 19.04 12.42 -1.09
C LEU A 18 19.28 10.91 -0.92
N VAL A 19 18.55 10.09 -1.66
CA VAL A 19 18.77 8.64 -1.76
C VAL A 19 18.32 8.16 -3.14
N GLU A 20 19.00 7.15 -3.67
CA GLU A 20 18.64 6.46 -4.90
C GLU A 20 18.87 4.95 -4.78
N GLY A 21 18.38 4.18 -5.75
CA GLY A 21 18.50 2.73 -5.74
C GLY A 21 17.53 2.03 -4.78
N LEU A 22 16.45 2.70 -4.38
CA LEU A 22 15.41 2.08 -3.56
C LEU A 22 14.73 0.93 -4.33
N PRO A 23 14.34 -0.17 -3.68
CA PRO A 23 13.86 -1.40 -4.33
C PRO A 23 12.39 -1.29 -4.80
N SER A 24 12.11 -0.27 -5.64
CA SER A 24 10.79 0.07 -6.19
C SER A 24 10.61 -0.40 -7.63
N LEU A 25 11.13 -1.58 -7.95
CA LEU A 25 11.06 -2.16 -9.30
C LEU A 25 9.88 -3.12 -9.48
N GLY A 26 9.17 -3.46 -8.40
CA GLY A 26 8.10 -4.45 -8.39
C GLY A 26 6.70 -3.84 -8.35
N ASP A 27 5.78 -4.54 -7.70
CA ASP A 27 4.35 -4.20 -7.64
C ASP A 27 4.07 -2.88 -6.92
N HIS A 28 4.83 -2.58 -5.86
CA HIS A 28 4.59 -1.44 -5.00
C HIS A 28 5.81 -0.51 -4.93
N HIS A 29 5.56 0.78 -4.71
CA HIS A 29 6.53 1.84 -4.94
C HIS A 29 7.07 2.46 -3.64
N THR A 30 8.00 3.40 -3.78
CA THR A 30 8.38 4.32 -2.71
C THR A 30 7.27 5.36 -2.55
N ASN A 31 6.75 5.53 -1.33
CA ASN A 31 5.61 6.40 -1.03
C ASN A 31 5.95 7.43 0.07
N GLY A 32 5.12 8.47 0.20
CA GLY A 32 5.35 9.63 1.07
C GLY A 32 5.84 10.85 0.28
N PRO A 33 6.68 11.74 0.84
CA PRO A 33 7.28 11.71 2.19
C PRO A 33 6.51 12.52 3.25
N VAL A 34 6.89 12.36 4.52
CA VAL A 34 6.61 13.33 5.60
C VAL A 34 7.91 13.76 6.29
N ILE A 35 7.93 14.98 6.84
CA ILE A 35 9.10 15.52 7.54
C ILE A 35 8.79 15.62 9.03
N ARG A 36 9.63 15.03 9.88
CA ARG A 36 9.54 15.10 11.34
C ARG A 36 10.94 15.23 11.92
N GLU A 37 11.15 16.22 12.79
CA GLU A 37 12.37 16.38 13.58
C GLU A 37 13.67 16.36 12.75
N GLY A 38 13.67 16.98 11.57
CA GLY A 38 14.85 17.06 10.70
C GLY A 38 15.11 15.81 9.84
N TYR A 39 14.21 14.83 9.85
CA TYR A 39 14.27 13.64 9.02
C TYR A 39 13.14 13.61 7.99
N VAL A 40 13.43 13.01 6.83
CA VAL A 40 12.44 12.63 5.82
C VAL A 40 12.06 11.18 6.05
N TYR A 41 10.79 10.93 6.35
CA TYR A 41 10.21 9.58 6.47
C TYR A 41 9.48 9.23 5.19
N PHE A 42 9.63 7.98 4.75
CA PHE A 42 8.99 7.48 3.55
C PHE A 42 8.68 5.99 3.67
N GLY A 43 7.65 5.55 2.95
CA GLY A 43 7.28 4.14 2.82
C GLY A 43 8.00 3.50 1.64
N GLN A 44 8.35 2.23 1.77
CA GLN A 44 8.86 1.40 0.68
C GLN A 44 7.98 0.16 0.57
N GLY A 45 7.24 0.07 -0.54
CA GLY A 45 6.40 -1.09 -0.83
C GLY A 45 7.20 -2.35 -1.16
N THR A 46 6.52 -3.48 -1.12
CA THR A 46 7.04 -4.80 -1.51
C THR A 46 7.13 -4.95 -3.03
N ALA A 47 8.07 -5.77 -3.49
CA ALA A 47 8.17 -6.21 -4.86
C ALA A 47 6.98 -7.06 -5.28
N THR A 48 6.43 -7.85 -4.35
CA THR A 48 5.39 -8.84 -4.64
C THR A 48 4.13 -8.65 -3.78
N ASN A 49 3.05 -9.32 -4.16
CA ASN A 49 1.82 -9.39 -3.36
C ASN A 49 2.04 -10.05 -1.98
N ALA A 50 2.77 -11.17 -1.92
CA ALA A 50 2.82 -12.06 -0.76
C ALA A 50 4.16 -12.79 -0.57
N ALA A 51 5.27 -12.09 -0.81
CA ALA A 51 6.67 -12.50 -0.70
C ALA A 51 7.15 -13.55 -1.72
N VAL A 52 6.32 -13.93 -2.68
CA VAL A 52 6.66 -14.93 -3.70
C VAL A 52 6.53 -14.25 -5.06
N VAL A 53 7.63 -14.24 -5.82
CA VAL A 53 7.57 -13.79 -7.21
C VAL A 53 6.78 -14.82 -8.00
N GLY A 54 5.77 -14.37 -8.74
CA GLY A 54 4.81 -15.22 -9.45
C GLY A 54 4.46 -14.71 -10.85
N PRO A 55 3.59 -15.44 -11.58
CA PRO A 55 3.20 -15.08 -12.94
C PRO A 55 2.54 -13.71 -13.06
N ASP A 56 1.81 -13.28 -12.03
CA ASP A 56 1.18 -11.97 -11.94
C ASP A 56 2.19 -10.83 -12.04
N ASN A 57 3.43 -11.03 -11.57
CA ASN A 57 4.48 -10.02 -11.69
C ASN A 57 4.96 -9.82 -13.15
N ALA A 58 4.74 -10.81 -14.02
CA ALA A 58 4.92 -10.63 -15.47
C ALA A 58 3.74 -9.88 -16.10
N ASP A 59 2.52 -10.05 -15.58
CA ASP A 59 1.33 -9.30 -16.01
C ASP A 59 1.44 -7.82 -15.62
N TYR A 60 2.01 -7.52 -14.45
CA TYR A 60 2.41 -6.16 -14.03
C TYR A 60 3.67 -5.66 -14.79
N GLY A 61 4.22 -6.50 -15.66
CA GLY A 61 5.25 -6.17 -16.64
C GLY A 61 6.68 -6.16 -16.12
N TRP A 62 6.92 -6.17 -14.81
CA TRP A 62 8.27 -6.00 -14.28
C TRP A 62 9.12 -7.27 -14.33
N LEU A 63 8.52 -8.45 -14.11
CA LEU A 63 9.27 -9.71 -14.04
C LEU A 63 10.05 -9.99 -15.33
N ARG A 64 9.44 -9.74 -16.50
CA ARG A 64 10.11 -9.90 -17.82
C ARG A 64 11.32 -8.99 -18.00
N ARG A 65 11.31 -7.82 -17.35
CA ARG A 65 12.38 -6.81 -17.45
C ARG A 65 13.45 -6.99 -16.38
N LYS A 66 13.10 -7.63 -15.25
CA LYS A 66 13.90 -7.77 -14.03
C LYS A 66 13.69 -9.17 -13.43
N PRO A 67 14.14 -10.24 -14.10
CA PRO A 67 13.87 -11.62 -13.68
C PRO A 67 14.46 -11.97 -12.31
N ASP A 68 15.58 -11.33 -11.93
CA ASP A 68 16.25 -11.57 -10.67
C ASP A 68 15.71 -10.73 -9.50
N PHE A 69 14.78 -9.79 -9.76
CA PHE A 69 14.27 -8.91 -8.72
C PHE A 69 13.24 -9.62 -7.84
N HIS A 70 13.38 -9.42 -6.53
CA HIS A 70 12.55 -10.04 -5.49
C HIS A 70 12.59 -9.18 -4.22
N ASP A 71 11.69 -9.46 -3.29
CA ASP A 71 11.66 -8.78 -2.00
C ASP A 71 12.95 -9.02 -1.19
N THR A 72 13.52 -7.94 -0.68
CA THR A 72 14.64 -7.98 0.28
C THR A 72 14.10 -7.68 1.69
N PRO A 73 14.25 -8.58 2.68
CA PRO A 73 13.80 -8.31 4.05
C PRO A 73 14.72 -7.30 4.74
N CYS A 74 14.23 -6.64 5.79
CA CYS A 74 15.02 -5.63 6.52
C CYS A 74 15.94 -6.26 7.58
N GLU A 75 15.65 -7.47 8.01
CA GLU A 75 16.45 -8.28 8.94
C GLU A 75 16.59 -9.71 8.39
N ASP A 76 17.52 -10.47 8.97
CA ASP A 76 17.64 -11.89 8.66
C ASP A 76 16.36 -12.64 9.03
N ILE A 77 15.83 -13.43 8.10
CA ILE A 77 14.66 -14.27 8.31
C ILE A 77 14.99 -15.73 8.05
N VAL A 78 14.30 -16.63 8.75
CA VAL A 78 14.40 -18.08 8.57
C VAL A 78 13.12 -18.59 7.92
N LEU A 79 13.24 -19.30 6.80
CA LEU A 79 12.09 -19.74 6.01
C LEU A 79 11.61 -21.14 6.40
N MET A 80 10.30 -21.36 6.25
CA MET A 80 9.68 -22.68 6.30
C MET A 80 10.00 -23.55 5.07
N GLY A 81 10.56 -22.95 4.00
CA GLY A 81 10.89 -23.66 2.75
C GLY A 81 9.69 -24.01 1.89
N GLN A 82 8.58 -23.28 2.04
CA GLN A 82 7.40 -23.49 1.19
C GLN A 82 7.70 -23.01 -0.23
N ASN A 83 7.34 -23.84 -1.21
CA ASN A 83 7.51 -23.55 -2.63
C ASN A 83 6.19 -23.75 -3.37
N PHE A 84 6.01 -22.97 -4.42
CA PHE A 84 4.78 -22.90 -5.20
C PHE A 84 5.07 -23.27 -6.64
N THR A 85 4.30 -24.20 -7.20
CA THR A 85 4.39 -24.55 -8.62
C THR A 85 3.57 -23.54 -9.41
N SER A 86 4.14 -22.94 -10.45
CA SER A 86 3.49 -21.89 -11.23
C SER A 86 3.83 -21.98 -12.72
N PRO A 87 2.93 -21.55 -13.61
CA PRO A 87 3.26 -21.37 -15.03
C PRO A 87 4.49 -20.48 -15.18
N ASN A 88 5.33 -20.74 -16.18
CA ASN A 88 6.50 -19.90 -16.43
C ASN A 88 6.19 -18.85 -17.51
N PRO A 89 5.90 -17.59 -17.14
CA PRO A 89 5.60 -16.56 -18.13
C PRO A 89 6.83 -16.12 -18.94
N LEU A 90 8.06 -16.45 -18.52
CA LEU A 90 9.29 -15.96 -19.15
C LEU A 90 9.68 -16.75 -20.42
N LEU A 91 9.06 -17.90 -20.65
CA LEU A 91 9.30 -18.74 -21.83
C LEU A 91 8.11 -18.65 -22.79
N SER A 92 8.39 -18.76 -24.10
CA SER A 92 7.41 -18.56 -25.18
C SER A 92 6.58 -19.80 -25.53
N SER A 93 6.92 -20.97 -24.99
CA SER A 93 6.20 -22.23 -25.21
C SER A 93 5.38 -22.64 -23.99
N ALA A 94 4.59 -23.72 -24.10
CA ALA A 94 3.97 -24.41 -22.97
C ALA A 94 5.05 -25.06 -22.07
N ALA A 95 5.89 -24.23 -21.48
CA ALA A 95 7.02 -24.64 -20.68
C ALA A 95 6.54 -25.28 -19.38
N GLU A 96 7.30 -26.28 -18.94
CA GLU A 96 7.09 -26.96 -17.67
C GLU A 96 6.89 -25.94 -16.54
N PRO A 97 5.92 -26.18 -15.64
CA PRO A 97 5.74 -25.35 -14.46
C PRO A 97 7.04 -25.23 -13.66
N VAL A 98 7.31 -24.05 -13.13
CA VAL A 98 8.48 -23.79 -12.28
C VAL A 98 8.09 -23.75 -10.82
N ARG A 99 9.02 -24.13 -9.94
CA ARG A 99 8.85 -23.99 -8.48
C ARG A 99 9.49 -22.69 -8.04
N THR A 100 8.74 -21.86 -7.33
CA THR A 100 9.19 -20.56 -6.82
C THR A 100 8.98 -20.48 -5.31
N GLY A 101 9.96 -19.97 -4.57
CA GLY A 101 9.96 -19.82 -3.13
C GLY A 101 9.79 -18.37 -2.67
N ALA A 102 9.76 -18.16 -1.35
CA ALA A 102 9.63 -16.83 -0.77
C ALA A 102 10.98 -16.08 -0.74
N PHE A 103 10.97 -14.76 -0.98
CA PHE A 103 12.14 -13.88 -0.93
C PHE A 103 13.32 -14.33 -1.80
N VAL A 104 13.04 -14.99 -2.93
CA VAL A 104 14.04 -15.39 -3.92
C VAL A 104 13.54 -15.05 -5.32
N PRO A 105 14.43 -14.96 -6.33
CA PRO A 105 14.03 -14.77 -7.72
C PRO A 105 13.04 -15.83 -8.21
N PHE A 106 12.26 -15.46 -9.24
CA PHE A 106 11.30 -16.37 -9.84
C PHE A 106 11.95 -17.67 -10.33
N GLY A 107 11.31 -18.80 -10.02
CA GLY A 107 11.81 -20.12 -10.42
C GLY A 107 12.94 -20.68 -9.54
N GLN A 108 13.31 -19.98 -8.46
CA GLN A 108 14.18 -20.53 -7.43
C GLN A 108 13.36 -21.10 -6.28
N ALA A 109 13.72 -22.29 -5.82
CA ALA A 109 13.10 -22.92 -4.67
C ALA A 109 13.88 -22.60 -3.38
N THR A 110 13.17 -22.57 -2.26
CA THR A 110 13.72 -22.40 -0.91
C THR A 110 13.65 -23.70 -0.12
N SER A 111 14.41 -23.80 0.96
CA SER A 111 14.41 -24.95 1.87
C SER A 111 14.07 -24.54 3.30
N LYS A 112 13.56 -25.49 4.09
CA LYS A 112 13.28 -25.24 5.52
C LYS A 112 14.59 -24.92 6.25
N GLY A 113 14.57 -23.90 7.11
CA GLY A 113 15.75 -23.43 7.84
C GLY A 113 16.70 -22.57 6.99
N GLN A 114 16.38 -22.30 5.72
CA GLN A 114 17.15 -21.38 4.90
C GLN A 114 17.07 -19.97 5.48
N VAL A 115 18.23 -19.33 5.64
CA VAL A 115 18.34 -17.93 6.07
C VAL A 115 18.34 -17.05 4.82
N ILE A 116 17.44 -16.07 4.77
CA ILE A 116 17.51 -14.95 3.82
C ILE A 116 18.07 -13.76 4.57
N LYS A 117 19.15 -13.18 4.04
CA LYS A 117 19.86 -12.07 4.67
C LYS A 117 19.07 -10.77 4.53
N GLY A 118 18.95 -10.04 5.64
CA GLY A 118 18.39 -8.68 5.62
C GLY A 118 19.39 -7.67 5.05
N ALA A 119 18.88 -6.60 4.45
CA ALA A 119 19.70 -5.49 3.97
C ALA A 119 18.90 -4.17 3.93
N LEU A 120 19.61 -3.02 3.93
CA LEU A 120 19.02 -1.72 3.63
C LEU A 120 19.58 -1.19 2.29
N PRO A 121 18.73 -0.58 1.43
CA PRO A 121 17.28 -0.46 1.57
C PRO A 121 16.57 -1.82 1.39
N CYS A 122 15.52 -2.04 2.19
CA CYS A 122 14.66 -3.22 2.12
C CYS A 122 13.27 -2.90 1.58
N ASN A 123 12.51 -3.93 1.24
CA ASN A 123 11.10 -3.85 0.89
C ASN A 123 10.19 -3.89 2.12
N GLY A 124 8.97 -3.38 1.98
CA GLY A 124 7.91 -3.52 2.98
C GLY A 124 8.19 -2.79 4.29
N SER A 125 8.67 -1.54 4.20
CA SER A 125 9.23 -0.81 5.34
C SER A 125 8.85 0.67 5.37
N ILE A 126 8.99 1.27 6.55
CA ILE A 126 9.15 2.70 6.72
C ILE A 126 10.63 2.94 6.99
N MET A 127 11.24 3.82 6.22
CA MET A 127 12.63 4.23 6.40
C MET A 127 12.69 5.75 6.54
N ARG A 128 13.78 6.26 7.11
CA ARG A 128 14.06 7.68 7.20
C ARG A 128 15.51 8.00 6.88
N LEU A 129 15.76 9.25 6.51
CA LEU A 129 17.10 9.79 6.37
C LEU A 129 17.12 11.27 6.78
N PRO A 130 18.28 11.83 7.18
CA PRO A 130 18.38 13.25 7.49
C PRO A 130 17.97 14.13 6.31
N LEU A 131 17.28 15.25 6.56
CA LEU A 131 16.79 16.18 5.54
C LEU A 131 17.91 16.81 4.68
N GLN A 132 19.13 16.82 5.22
CA GLN A 132 20.33 17.29 4.52
C GLN A 132 21.03 16.20 3.70
N GLY A 133 20.51 14.96 3.72
CA GLY A 133 21.22 13.77 3.24
C GLY A 133 22.02 13.12 4.36
N GLY A 134 22.28 11.82 4.21
CA GLY A 134 22.96 11.01 5.22
C GLY A 134 22.60 9.54 5.09
N GLU A 135 22.92 8.77 6.14
CA GLU A 135 22.63 7.34 6.17
C GLU A 135 21.12 7.08 6.23
N LEU A 136 20.73 5.97 5.60
CA LEU A 136 19.36 5.49 5.60
C LEU A 136 19.12 4.67 6.87
N GLU A 137 18.08 5.01 7.61
CA GLU A 137 17.69 4.34 8.85
C GLU A 137 16.37 3.59 8.69
N LEU A 138 16.29 2.39 9.25
CA LEU A 138 15.04 1.64 9.35
C LEU A 138 14.18 2.19 10.50
N VAL A 139 12.90 2.46 10.23
CA VAL A 139 11.94 2.89 11.25
C VAL A 139 11.04 1.72 11.66
N ALA A 140 10.49 1.00 10.69
CA ALA A 140 9.59 -0.14 10.89
C ALA A 140 9.57 -1.01 9.63
N TRP A 141 9.16 -2.27 9.74
CA TRP A 141 9.06 -3.16 8.58
C TRP A 141 7.98 -4.23 8.69
N GLY A 142 7.86 -5.12 7.71
CA GLY A 142 6.78 -6.09 7.65
C GLY A 142 5.44 -5.49 7.24
N LEU A 143 5.48 -4.44 6.42
CA LEU A 143 4.32 -3.84 5.75
C LEU A 143 4.30 -4.33 4.29
N ARG A 144 3.15 -4.41 3.64
CA ARG A 144 3.04 -4.74 2.21
C ARG A 144 3.23 -3.51 1.33
N ASN A 145 2.31 -2.56 1.45
CA ASN A 145 2.32 -1.32 0.68
C ASN A 145 1.96 -0.14 1.59
N PRO A 146 2.91 0.37 2.40
CA PRO A 146 2.71 1.59 3.17
C PRO A 146 2.55 2.78 2.22
N TYR A 147 1.31 3.18 1.94
CA TYR A 147 0.96 4.09 0.86
C TYR A 147 0.94 5.55 1.33
N GLY A 148 -0.02 5.91 2.18
CA GLY A 148 -0.14 7.26 2.71
C GLY A 148 0.63 7.37 4.01
N LEU A 149 1.38 8.47 4.18
CA LEU A 149 2.04 8.81 5.44
C LEU A 149 1.54 10.19 5.87
N ALA A 150 1.18 10.34 7.14
CA ALA A 150 0.81 11.63 7.73
C ALA A 150 1.24 11.70 9.19
N LEU A 151 1.53 12.92 9.64
CA LEU A 151 1.69 13.21 11.06
C LEU A 151 0.35 13.68 11.63
N SER A 152 -0.04 13.11 12.75
CA SER A 152 -1.13 13.64 13.57
C SER A 152 -0.72 14.97 14.22
N PRO A 153 -1.66 15.75 14.79
CA PRO A 153 -1.35 17.04 15.41
C PRO A 153 -0.34 16.98 16.56
N ASP A 154 -0.21 15.82 17.22
CA ASP A 154 0.77 15.52 18.27
C ASP A 154 2.10 14.96 17.73
N GLY A 155 2.28 14.88 16.41
CA GLY A 155 3.54 14.49 15.76
C GLY A 155 3.74 12.97 15.60
N GLU A 156 2.72 12.17 15.89
CA GLU A 156 2.79 10.73 15.70
C GLU A 156 2.62 10.34 14.22
N LEU A 157 3.35 9.32 13.79
CA LEU A 157 3.33 8.88 12.39
C LEU A 157 2.20 7.87 12.17
N TYR A 158 1.29 8.18 11.26
CA TYR A 158 0.24 7.27 10.80
C TYR A 158 0.45 6.87 9.35
N VAL A 159 0.12 5.62 9.04
CA VAL A 159 0.33 5.03 7.72
C VAL A 159 -0.89 4.23 7.28
N THR A 160 -1.39 4.51 6.09
CA THR A 160 -2.32 3.61 5.40
C THR A 160 -1.54 2.50 4.71
N GLU A 161 -2.04 1.28 4.80
CA GLU A 161 -1.46 0.13 4.12
C GLU A 161 -2.48 -0.52 3.20
N ASN A 162 -2.10 -0.72 1.92
CA ASN A 162 -2.89 -1.58 1.04
C ASN A 162 -2.52 -3.05 1.25
N SER A 163 -3.52 -3.82 1.66
CA SER A 163 -3.40 -5.22 2.01
C SER A 163 -3.36 -6.13 0.77
N TYR A 164 -3.38 -7.44 1.01
CA TYR A 164 -3.18 -8.46 -0.02
C TYR A 164 -4.30 -8.56 -1.06
N ASP A 165 -3.92 -9.10 -2.22
CA ASP A 165 -4.81 -9.43 -3.32
C ASP A 165 -4.92 -10.94 -3.55
N VAL A 166 -5.98 -11.36 -4.24
CA VAL A 166 -6.20 -12.76 -4.67
C VAL A 166 -5.49 -13.02 -6.00
N ARG A 167 -4.16 -12.90 -6.00
CA ARG A 167 -3.30 -13.06 -7.19
C ARG A 167 -1.93 -13.67 -6.88
N GLY A 168 -1.26 -14.09 -7.95
CA GLY A 168 0.08 -14.65 -7.91
C GLY A 168 0.15 -16.08 -7.40
N SER A 169 1.36 -16.54 -7.09
CA SER A 169 1.63 -17.92 -6.67
C SER A 169 1.16 -18.23 -5.24
N ARG A 170 0.98 -17.20 -4.41
CA ARG A 170 0.46 -17.27 -3.04
C ARG A 170 -0.66 -16.23 -2.86
N PRO A 171 -1.85 -16.47 -3.44
CA PRO A 171 -2.98 -15.55 -3.31
C PRO A 171 -3.46 -15.49 -1.86
N VAL A 172 -3.90 -14.32 -1.40
CA VAL A 172 -4.40 -14.12 -0.04
C VAL A 172 -5.74 -13.42 -0.12
N TRP A 173 -6.74 -13.99 0.55
CA TRP A 173 -8.13 -13.56 0.45
C TRP A 173 -8.59 -12.72 1.65
N GLY A 174 -9.41 -11.71 1.38
CA GLY A 174 -10.25 -11.06 2.40
C GLY A 174 -9.50 -10.21 3.42
N VAL A 175 -8.30 -9.72 3.11
CA VAL A 175 -7.56 -8.84 4.01
C VAL A 175 -7.93 -7.39 3.70
N GLY A 176 -8.54 -6.72 4.68
CA GLY A 176 -8.86 -5.29 4.62
C GLY A 176 -7.60 -4.44 4.62
N ASP A 177 -7.64 -3.28 3.96
CA ASP A 177 -6.63 -2.24 4.18
C ASP A 177 -6.68 -1.80 5.65
N VAL A 178 -5.63 -1.13 6.12
CA VAL A 178 -5.55 -0.74 7.54
C VAL A 178 -4.92 0.64 7.69
N LEU A 179 -5.26 1.30 8.81
CA LEU A 179 -4.53 2.45 9.31
C LEU A 179 -3.66 2.01 10.49
N TRP A 180 -2.36 2.25 10.39
CA TRP A 180 -1.40 2.03 11.45
C TRP A 180 -1.04 3.33 12.14
N LYS A 181 -0.82 3.26 13.44
CA LYS A 181 0.04 4.17 14.18
C LYS A 181 1.42 3.52 14.26
N ILE A 182 2.43 4.14 13.67
CA ILE A 182 3.76 3.55 13.56
C ILE A 182 4.51 3.64 14.89
N GLN A 183 4.84 2.47 15.41
CA GLN A 183 5.78 2.19 16.48
C GLN A 183 7.15 1.88 15.87
N GLU A 184 8.18 2.66 16.25
CA GLU A 184 9.55 2.45 15.78
C GLU A 184 10.10 1.09 16.26
N GLY A 185 10.91 0.43 15.43
CA GLY A 185 11.50 -0.89 15.72
C GLY A 185 10.51 -2.06 15.64
N SER A 186 9.30 -1.84 15.15
CA SER A 186 8.25 -2.87 15.07
C SER A 186 8.16 -3.55 13.71
N TRP A 187 7.85 -4.84 13.73
CA TRP A 187 7.48 -5.67 12.58
C TRP A 187 5.95 -5.82 12.48
N TYR A 188 5.37 -5.44 11.35
CA TYR A 188 3.91 -5.33 11.13
C TYR A 188 3.27 -6.59 10.52
N GLY A 189 4.08 -7.63 10.29
CA GLY A 189 3.59 -8.99 10.11
C GLY A 189 3.57 -9.52 8.68
N TRP A 190 3.71 -8.70 7.66
CA TRP A 190 3.91 -9.21 6.30
C TRP A 190 5.19 -10.07 6.26
N PRO A 191 5.18 -11.27 5.62
CA PRO A 191 4.13 -11.76 4.72
C PRO A 191 3.12 -12.75 5.34
N ASP A 192 3.14 -12.96 6.65
CA ASP A 192 2.35 -14.02 7.32
C ASP A 192 1.13 -13.51 8.11
N PHE A 193 0.95 -12.19 8.20
CA PHE A 193 -0.18 -11.56 8.88
C PHE A 193 -0.83 -10.51 7.97
N GLY A 194 -2.13 -10.31 8.16
CA GLY A 194 -2.87 -9.20 7.57
C GLY A 194 -3.69 -8.48 8.64
N GLY A 195 -3.40 -7.20 8.88
CA GLY A 195 -4.02 -6.40 9.95
C GLY A 195 -3.72 -6.93 11.36
N GLY A 196 -2.51 -7.46 11.57
CA GLY A 196 -2.07 -8.05 12.85
C GLY A 196 -2.67 -9.44 13.16
N VAL A 197 -3.41 -10.04 12.22
CA VAL A 197 -3.97 -11.39 12.36
C VAL A 197 -3.22 -12.37 11.47
N PRO A 198 -2.76 -13.53 11.99
CA PRO A 198 -2.09 -14.54 11.17
C PRO A 198 -2.97 -14.98 9.99
N LEU A 199 -2.38 -15.09 8.80
CA LEU A 199 -3.11 -15.55 7.60
C LEU A 199 -3.56 -17.01 7.74
N SER A 200 -2.84 -17.83 8.50
CA SER A 200 -3.18 -19.24 8.79
C SER A 200 -4.42 -19.42 9.68
N LYS A 201 -5.02 -18.33 10.17
CA LYS A 201 -6.28 -18.34 10.94
C LYS A 201 -7.46 -17.79 10.15
N ARG A 202 -7.28 -17.49 8.87
CA ARG A 202 -8.32 -16.88 8.03
C ARG A 202 -8.94 -17.94 7.14
N GLU A 203 -10.23 -18.18 7.31
CA GLU A 203 -10.99 -19.09 6.45
C GLU A 203 -11.04 -18.55 5.01
N VAL A 204 -10.37 -19.24 4.09
CA VAL A 204 -10.43 -18.92 2.66
C VAL A 204 -11.61 -19.66 2.01
N PRO A 205 -12.60 -18.95 1.43
CA PRO A 205 -13.72 -19.62 0.77
C PRO A 205 -13.26 -20.49 -0.41
N GLY A 206 -13.48 -21.80 -0.30
CA GLY A 206 -13.19 -22.77 -1.37
C GLY A 206 -11.70 -23.06 -1.59
N GLY A 207 -10.84 -22.76 -0.61
CA GLY A 207 -9.40 -23.03 -0.68
C GLY A 207 -8.78 -23.35 0.68
N GLU A 208 -7.45 -23.55 0.70
CA GLU A 208 -6.68 -23.71 1.93
C GLU A 208 -6.16 -22.36 2.42
N ASP A 209 -6.09 -22.21 3.75
CA ASP A 209 -5.52 -21.04 4.39
C ASP A 209 -4.03 -20.90 4.06
N PRO A 210 -3.51 -19.68 3.80
CA PRO A 210 -2.09 -19.48 3.55
C PRO A 210 -1.26 -19.95 4.75
N ARG A 211 -0.41 -20.95 4.52
CA ARG A 211 0.56 -21.39 5.51
C ARG A 211 1.66 -20.32 5.72
N PRO A 212 2.24 -20.22 6.93
CA PRO A 212 3.34 -19.31 7.20
C PRO A 212 4.56 -19.58 6.31
N LEU A 213 5.20 -18.53 5.81
CA LEU A 213 6.46 -18.58 5.08
C LEU A 213 7.67 -18.50 6.01
N LEU A 214 7.53 -17.83 7.15
CA LEU A 214 8.60 -17.66 8.13
C LEU A 214 8.54 -18.78 9.17
N GLU A 215 9.68 -19.39 9.47
CA GLU A 215 9.81 -20.39 10.55
C GLU A 215 9.65 -19.72 11.91
N ARG A 216 10.15 -18.49 12.04
CA ARG A 216 10.03 -17.66 13.23
C ARG A 216 9.68 -16.26 12.83
N HIS A 217 8.66 -15.71 13.48
CA HIS A 217 8.26 -14.32 13.32
C HIS A 217 9.20 -13.42 14.13
N PRO A 218 9.73 -12.32 13.56
CA PRO A 218 10.62 -11.41 14.28
C PRO A 218 10.02 -10.90 15.59
N GLN A 219 8.74 -10.53 15.54
CA GLN A 219 7.97 -9.99 16.67
C GLN A 219 6.49 -10.35 16.53
N LYS A 220 5.69 -10.03 17.54
CA LYS A 220 4.22 -10.02 17.41
C LYS A 220 3.78 -8.69 16.79
N PRO A 221 3.05 -8.70 15.66
CA PRO A 221 2.60 -7.46 15.05
C PRO A 221 1.71 -6.61 15.97
N PRO A 222 1.82 -5.28 15.92
CA PRO A 222 0.87 -4.38 16.56
C PRO A 222 -0.57 -4.60 16.08
N ARG A 223 -1.54 -4.03 16.80
CA ARG A 223 -2.92 -3.94 16.33
C ARG A 223 -3.10 -2.66 15.50
N PRO A 224 -3.84 -2.72 14.37
CA PRO A 224 -4.13 -1.52 13.60
C PRO A 224 -5.03 -0.60 14.41
N VAL A 225 -4.97 0.70 14.10
CA VAL A 225 -5.88 1.71 14.65
C VAL A 225 -7.30 1.39 14.17
N VAL A 226 -7.44 1.12 12.88
CA VAL A 226 -8.69 0.65 12.25
C VAL A 226 -8.41 -0.32 11.12
N ASN A 227 -9.36 -1.24 10.92
CA ASN A 227 -9.49 -1.98 9.66
C ASN A 227 -10.38 -1.20 8.71
N LEU A 228 -9.96 -1.11 7.46
CA LEU A 228 -10.64 -0.46 6.36
C LEU A 228 -11.18 -1.53 5.39
N GLY A 229 -11.92 -1.09 4.38
CA GLY A 229 -12.57 -2.00 3.43
C GLY A 229 -11.57 -2.89 2.69
N VAL A 230 -11.94 -4.16 2.47
CA VAL A 230 -11.20 -5.07 1.58
C VAL A 230 -11.16 -4.50 0.18
N HIS A 231 -9.94 -4.33 -0.36
CA HIS A 231 -9.69 -3.69 -1.66
C HIS A 231 -10.17 -2.23 -1.76
N SER A 232 -10.27 -1.50 -0.63
CA SER A 232 -10.62 -0.08 -0.66
C SER A 232 -9.60 0.80 -1.38
N SER A 233 -8.35 0.32 -1.48
CA SER A 233 -7.18 1.09 -1.90
C SER A 233 -7.10 2.38 -1.10
N SER A 234 -6.98 2.24 0.22
CA SER A 234 -6.79 3.35 1.14
C SER A 234 -5.41 3.95 0.96
N ASN A 235 -5.36 5.13 0.34
CA ASN A 235 -4.16 5.74 -0.19
C ASN A 235 -3.73 6.92 0.70
N GLY A 236 -3.56 8.12 0.15
CA GLY A 236 -3.13 9.30 0.90
C GLY A 236 -4.11 9.68 2.01
N LEU A 237 -3.55 10.19 3.11
CA LEU A 237 -4.30 10.65 4.28
C LEU A 237 -3.79 12.00 4.78
N ALA A 238 -4.62 12.72 5.51
CA ALA A 238 -4.24 13.93 6.25
C ALA A 238 -5.10 14.08 7.52
N PHE A 239 -4.58 14.80 8.51
CA PHE A 239 -5.33 15.13 9.73
C PHE A 239 -5.92 16.53 9.63
N SER A 240 -7.18 16.68 10.06
CA SER A 240 -7.72 18.02 10.31
C SER A 240 -7.07 18.60 11.56
N SER A 241 -6.52 19.81 11.45
CA SER A 241 -5.89 20.53 12.57
C SER A 241 -6.75 21.69 13.09
N SER A 242 -7.87 22.00 12.43
CA SER A 242 -8.59 23.26 12.64
C SER A 242 -10.08 23.04 12.92
N ALA A 243 -10.59 23.77 13.90
CA ALA A 243 -12.01 23.81 14.20
C ALA A 243 -12.84 24.47 13.07
N ALA A 244 -12.20 25.25 12.18
CA ALA A 244 -12.87 25.91 11.06
C ALA A 244 -13.47 24.89 10.08
N PHE A 245 -12.68 23.88 9.70
CA PHE A 245 -13.20 22.72 8.97
C PHE A 245 -14.04 21.82 9.87
N GLY A 246 -13.61 21.64 11.13
CA GLY A 246 -14.19 20.73 12.10
C GLY A 246 -13.39 19.43 12.21
N PHE A 247 -13.82 18.55 13.11
CA PHE A 247 -13.19 17.23 13.31
C PHE A 247 -11.68 17.31 13.60
N ALA A 248 -11.24 18.34 14.33
CA ALA A 248 -9.84 18.53 14.67
C ALA A 248 -9.29 17.28 15.39
N GLY A 249 -8.18 16.75 14.90
CA GLY A 249 -7.57 15.50 15.38
C GLY A 249 -8.01 14.23 14.64
N ASP A 250 -9.08 14.26 13.85
CA ASP A 250 -9.48 13.12 13.02
C ASP A 250 -8.63 13.04 11.74
N ALA A 251 -8.39 11.82 11.27
CA ALA A 251 -7.76 11.54 9.99
C ALA A 251 -8.79 11.43 8.87
N PHE A 252 -8.42 11.87 7.67
CA PHE A 252 -9.20 11.74 6.45
C PHE A 252 -8.38 10.93 5.45
N ILE A 253 -8.97 9.89 4.87
CA ILE A 253 -8.28 8.92 4.02
C ILE A 253 -8.98 8.86 2.67
N ALA A 254 -8.24 9.13 1.59
CA ALA A 254 -8.71 8.93 0.22
C ALA A 254 -8.70 7.44 -0.13
N GLN A 255 -9.81 6.93 -0.64
CA GLN A 255 -9.96 5.55 -1.08
C GLN A 255 -10.17 5.53 -2.59
N PHE A 256 -9.15 5.06 -3.31
CA PHE A 256 -9.16 4.99 -4.78
C PHE A 256 -10.21 4.01 -5.31
N GLY A 257 -10.56 3.04 -4.47
CA GLY A 257 -11.57 2.04 -4.75
C GLY A 257 -11.06 0.81 -5.48
N ASP A 258 -11.88 -0.23 -5.50
CA ASP A 258 -11.46 -1.54 -5.98
C ASP A 258 -11.10 -1.54 -7.48
N MET A 259 -10.30 -2.54 -7.85
CA MET A 259 -9.98 -2.85 -9.26
C MET A 259 -10.49 -4.25 -9.61
N ALA A 260 -11.63 -4.66 -9.05
CA ALA A 260 -12.19 -5.96 -9.37
C ALA A 260 -12.52 -6.04 -10.88
N PRO A 261 -12.33 -7.21 -11.53
CA PRO A 261 -11.89 -8.49 -10.97
C PRO A 261 -10.36 -8.71 -10.93
N ALA A 262 -9.52 -7.70 -11.21
CA ALA A 262 -8.06 -7.88 -11.31
C ALA A 262 -7.40 -8.29 -9.98
N ILE A 263 -7.94 -7.79 -8.86
CA ILE A 263 -7.39 -7.97 -7.50
C ILE A 263 -8.18 -8.95 -6.62
N GLY A 264 -9.29 -9.49 -7.13
CA GLY A 264 -10.22 -10.31 -6.38
C GLY A 264 -11.68 -10.00 -6.74
N LYS A 265 -12.61 -10.60 -5.98
CA LYS A 265 -14.04 -10.41 -6.13
C LYS A 265 -14.57 -9.49 -5.03
N VAL A 266 -15.37 -8.51 -5.41
CA VAL A 266 -16.19 -7.70 -4.49
C VAL A 266 -17.67 -7.91 -4.79
N TRP A 267 -18.52 -7.86 -3.77
CA TRP A 267 -19.97 -7.99 -3.91
C TRP A 267 -20.66 -6.65 -4.22
N HIS A 268 -20.07 -5.57 -3.72
CA HIS A 268 -20.46 -4.19 -3.98
C HIS A 268 -19.19 -3.34 -4.15
N PRO A 269 -19.25 -2.17 -4.80
CA PRO A 269 -18.10 -1.29 -4.95
C PRO A 269 -17.52 -0.88 -3.59
N VAL A 270 -16.21 -0.99 -3.41
CA VAL A 270 -15.52 -0.61 -2.17
C VAL A 270 -14.59 0.57 -2.45
N GLY A 271 -14.54 1.56 -1.55
CA GLY A 271 -13.78 2.81 -1.73
C GLY A 271 -14.54 3.86 -2.56
N TYR A 272 -13.85 4.50 -3.50
CA TYR A 272 -14.38 5.60 -4.35
C TYR A 272 -14.90 6.79 -3.53
N LYS A 273 -14.22 7.09 -2.43
CA LYS A 273 -14.69 8.03 -1.40
C LYS A 273 -13.54 8.57 -0.57
N VAL A 274 -13.86 9.52 0.31
CA VAL A 274 -13.01 9.87 1.46
C VAL A 274 -13.73 9.40 2.72
N VAL A 275 -13.01 8.68 3.58
CA VAL A 275 -13.48 8.31 4.92
C VAL A 275 -12.82 9.17 5.99
N ARG A 276 -13.56 9.46 7.06
CA ARG A 276 -13.06 10.09 8.28
C ARG A 276 -12.81 9.00 9.33
N VAL A 277 -11.69 9.09 10.02
CA VAL A 277 -11.29 8.17 11.09
C VAL A 277 -11.01 8.95 12.36
N ASN A 278 -11.76 8.65 13.42
CA ASN A 278 -11.40 9.09 14.76
C ASN A 278 -10.40 8.08 15.34
N THR A 279 -9.12 8.45 15.42
CA THR A 279 -8.02 7.54 15.77
C THR A 279 -8.02 7.12 17.24
N GLN A 280 -8.70 7.86 18.12
CA GLN A 280 -8.83 7.53 19.54
C GLN A 280 -9.87 6.44 19.79
N THR A 281 -11.00 6.48 19.07
CA THR A 281 -12.10 5.52 19.23
C THR A 281 -12.05 4.36 18.22
N GLY A 282 -11.31 4.54 17.12
CA GLY A 282 -11.31 3.59 16.01
C GLY A 282 -12.57 3.66 15.14
N THR A 283 -13.35 4.74 15.22
CA THR A 283 -14.56 4.92 14.42
C THR A 283 -14.22 5.35 13.01
N VAL A 284 -14.81 4.70 12.01
CA VAL A 284 -14.67 5.03 10.58
C VAL A 284 -16.03 5.41 10.00
N GLU A 285 -16.09 6.54 9.32
CA GLU A 285 -17.31 7.02 8.66
C GLU A 285 -17.03 7.49 7.23
N ASP A 286 -17.98 7.26 6.34
CA ASP A 286 -17.98 7.90 5.03
C ASP A 286 -18.09 9.43 5.22
N PHE A 287 -17.17 10.19 4.62
CA PHE A 287 -17.15 11.65 4.74
C PHE A 287 -17.52 12.35 3.43
N VAL A 288 -16.86 11.99 2.32
CA VAL A 288 -17.22 12.48 0.98
C VAL A 288 -17.43 11.26 0.09
N ALA A 289 -18.66 11.08 -0.38
CA ALA A 289 -19.04 9.97 -1.25
C ALA A 289 -20.11 10.42 -2.24
N ASN A 290 -20.14 9.77 -3.40
CA ASN A 290 -21.19 10.01 -4.39
C ASN A 290 -22.56 9.55 -3.86
N LYS A 291 -23.59 10.37 -4.10
CA LYS A 291 -24.97 10.03 -3.74
C LYS A 291 -25.50 8.91 -4.64
N GLY A 292 -26.09 7.87 -4.04
CA GLY A 292 -26.72 6.78 -4.79
C GLY A 292 -26.76 5.47 -4.00
N LYS A 293 -27.62 4.53 -4.40
CA LYS A 293 -27.79 3.24 -3.70
C LYS A 293 -26.66 2.23 -3.96
N ARG A 294 -25.88 2.41 -5.03
CA ARG A 294 -24.86 1.45 -5.47
C ARG A 294 -23.43 1.79 -5.02
N GLY A 295 -23.19 3.03 -4.59
CA GLY A 295 -21.83 3.54 -4.37
C GLY A 295 -20.99 3.58 -5.67
N GLY A 296 -19.68 3.78 -5.53
CA GLY A 296 -18.73 3.75 -6.65
C GLY A 296 -18.50 5.10 -7.35
N PRO A 297 -17.72 5.08 -8.45
CA PRO A 297 -17.32 6.28 -9.18
C PRO A 297 -18.52 6.93 -9.89
N ALA A 298 -18.45 8.24 -10.09
CA ALA A 298 -19.56 9.03 -10.62
C ALA A 298 -19.92 8.64 -12.07
N SER A 299 -18.93 8.23 -12.87
CA SER A 299 -19.08 7.73 -14.24
C SER A 299 -19.98 6.50 -14.35
N TRP A 300 -19.98 5.60 -13.37
CA TRP A 300 -20.90 4.45 -13.33
C TRP A 300 -22.35 4.88 -13.10
N GLN A 301 -22.51 5.97 -12.36
CA GLN A 301 -23.81 6.51 -11.95
C GLN A 301 -24.34 7.54 -12.95
N LYS A 302 -23.58 7.86 -14.01
CA LYS A 302 -23.88 8.93 -14.98
C LYS A 302 -24.19 10.26 -14.28
N SER A 303 -23.42 10.54 -13.23
CA SER A 303 -23.54 11.74 -12.39
C SER A 303 -22.21 12.50 -12.36
N GLY A 304 -22.21 13.71 -11.80
CA GLY A 304 -20.97 14.39 -11.42
C GLY A 304 -20.55 14.01 -10.00
N GLY A 305 -19.25 13.89 -9.74
CA GLY A 305 -18.72 13.58 -8.41
C GLY A 305 -17.38 12.88 -8.48
N LEU A 306 -17.01 12.21 -7.39
CA LEU A 306 -15.73 11.52 -7.26
C LEU A 306 -15.62 10.36 -8.24
N GLU A 307 -14.45 10.17 -8.82
CA GLU A 307 -14.08 8.96 -9.54
C GLU A 307 -13.24 8.09 -8.62
N ARG A 308 -11.95 8.39 -8.44
CA ARG A 308 -11.00 7.56 -7.68
C ARG A 308 -10.04 8.45 -6.87
N PRO A 309 -10.45 8.91 -5.67
CA PRO A 309 -9.60 9.69 -4.78
C PRO A 309 -8.26 9.02 -4.47
N ILE A 310 -7.14 9.72 -4.62
CA ILE A 310 -5.80 9.21 -4.30
C ILE A 310 -5.25 9.80 -3.02
N SER A 311 -5.48 11.09 -2.77
CA SER A 311 -4.93 11.77 -1.59
C SER A 311 -5.82 12.92 -1.15
N VAL A 312 -5.71 13.27 0.12
CA VAL A 312 -6.28 14.49 0.69
C VAL A 312 -5.19 15.38 1.30
N SER A 313 -5.42 16.69 1.35
CA SER A 313 -4.58 17.66 2.04
C SER A 313 -5.43 18.81 2.56
N PHE A 314 -5.03 19.43 3.68
CA PHE A 314 -5.70 20.62 4.19
C PHE A 314 -5.04 21.90 3.66
N SER A 315 -5.83 22.97 3.53
CA SER A 315 -5.32 24.33 3.31
C SER A 315 -4.46 24.78 4.49
N PRO A 316 -3.52 25.74 4.30
CA PRO A 316 -2.67 26.22 5.38
C PRO A 316 -3.41 26.80 6.59
N ASP A 317 -4.60 27.40 6.38
CA ASP A 317 -5.48 27.90 7.44
C ASP A 317 -6.40 26.80 8.04
N GLY A 318 -6.37 25.60 7.47
CA GLY A 318 -7.15 24.44 7.85
C GLY A 318 -8.66 24.60 7.64
N SER A 319 -9.12 25.54 6.82
CA SER A 319 -10.55 25.78 6.57
C SER A 319 -11.13 24.90 5.45
N SER A 320 -10.28 24.41 4.55
CA SER A 320 -10.66 23.57 3.41
C SER A 320 -9.80 22.30 3.36
N MET A 321 -10.40 21.21 2.89
CA MET A 321 -9.72 19.99 2.49
C MET A 321 -9.77 19.86 0.98
N TYR A 322 -8.63 19.61 0.35
CA TYR A 322 -8.52 19.29 -1.06
C TYR A 322 -8.39 17.78 -1.27
N ILE A 323 -9.05 17.26 -2.31
CA ILE A 323 -8.98 15.86 -2.71
C ILE A 323 -8.39 15.82 -4.12
N VAL A 324 -7.29 15.09 -4.29
CA VAL A 324 -6.79 14.73 -5.62
C VAL A 324 -7.50 13.46 -6.07
N ASP A 325 -8.24 13.58 -7.16
CA ASP A 325 -8.96 12.49 -7.80
C ASP A 325 -8.25 12.07 -9.08
N PHE A 326 -7.93 10.78 -9.20
CA PHE A 326 -7.28 10.22 -10.38
C PHE A 326 -8.08 10.45 -11.66
N GLY A 327 -9.41 10.53 -11.54
CA GLY A 327 -10.33 10.59 -12.66
C GLY A 327 -10.83 9.23 -13.11
N ILE A 328 -11.43 9.22 -14.29
CA ILE A 328 -12.16 8.09 -14.84
C ILE A 328 -11.18 6.97 -15.19
N MET A 329 -11.45 5.78 -14.67
CA MET A 329 -10.73 4.55 -15.04
C MET A 329 -11.71 3.41 -15.23
N HIS A 330 -11.82 2.94 -16.48
CA HIS A 330 -12.62 1.78 -16.81
C HIS A 330 -11.83 0.50 -16.55
N MET A 331 -12.54 -0.57 -16.18
CA MET A 331 -11.97 -1.92 -16.11
C MET A 331 -12.46 -2.71 -17.34
N ASP A 332 -11.53 -3.18 -18.16
CA ASP A 332 -11.80 -4.12 -19.26
C ASP A 332 -11.24 -5.50 -18.87
N GLY A 333 -12.10 -6.34 -18.30
CA GLY A 333 -11.67 -7.54 -17.60
C GLY A 333 -10.69 -7.18 -16.47
N LYS A 334 -9.46 -7.69 -16.54
CA LYS A 334 -8.40 -7.39 -15.54
C LYS A 334 -7.58 -6.14 -15.88
N ASN A 335 -7.83 -5.49 -17.00
CA ASN A 335 -6.98 -4.41 -17.50
C ASN A 335 -7.59 -3.03 -17.15
N PRO A 336 -6.89 -2.21 -16.34
CA PRO A 336 -7.31 -0.83 -16.11
C PRO A 336 -7.06 0.03 -17.36
N LYS A 337 -8.05 0.87 -17.71
CA LYS A 337 -8.00 1.83 -18.82
C LYS A 337 -8.29 3.24 -18.30
N PRO A 338 -7.26 3.95 -17.79
CA PRO A 338 -7.43 5.33 -17.34
C PRO A 338 -7.74 6.26 -18.53
N LEU A 339 -8.66 7.19 -18.33
CA LEU A 339 -8.97 8.22 -19.30
C LEU A 339 -8.08 9.44 -19.07
N GLN A 340 -7.20 9.73 -20.03
CA GLN A 340 -6.32 10.89 -19.96
C GLN A 340 -7.11 12.20 -19.84
N GLY A 341 -6.63 13.12 -19.00
CA GLY A 341 -7.23 14.44 -18.82
C GLY A 341 -8.50 14.47 -17.97
N SER A 342 -8.87 13.35 -17.34
CA SER A 342 -10.08 13.26 -16.50
C SER A 342 -9.86 13.49 -15.01
N GLY A 343 -8.61 13.68 -14.56
CA GLY A 343 -8.27 13.94 -13.16
C GLY A 343 -8.79 15.30 -12.68
N VAL A 344 -9.18 15.37 -11.41
CA VAL A 344 -9.84 16.55 -10.80
C VAL A 344 -9.26 16.82 -9.42
N ILE A 345 -9.18 18.10 -9.03
CA ILE A 345 -8.98 18.50 -7.63
C ILE A 345 -10.31 19.03 -7.10
N TRP A 346 -10.81 18.43 -6.02
CA TRP A 346 -12.02 18.88 -5.34
C TRP A 346 -11.65 19.72 -4.12
N GLU A 347 -12.40 20.78 -3.86
CA GLU A 347 -12.37 21.49 -2.58
C GLU A 347 -13.59 21.11 -1.74
N VAL A 348 -13.34 20.72 -0.49
CA VAL A 348 -14.36 20.46 0.51
C VAL A 348 -14.19 21.51 1.61
N ARG A 349 -15.24 22.27 1.88
CA ARG A 349 -15.25 23.30 2.91
C ARG A 349 -16.61 23.36 3.57
N LYS A 350 -16.63 23.79 4.83
CA LYS A 350 -17.88 24.00 5.56
C LYS A 350 -18.63 25.18 4.97
N THR A 351 -19.88 25.00 4.59
CA THR A 351 -20.77 26.09 4.17
C THR A 351 -21.61 26.57 5.34
N THR A 352 -21.82 27.88 5.44
CA THR A 352 -22.72 28.49 6.44
C THR A 352 -24.19 28.49 5.99
N THR A 353 -24.47 27.93 4.82
CA THR A 353 -25.81 27.86 4.22
C THR A 353 -26.14 26.39 3.90
N PRO A 354 -27.35 25.90 4.26
CA PRO A 354 -27.75 24.50 4.07
C PRO A 354 -27.69 24.00 2.62
#